data_AF-A0A2N2MSN2-F1
#
_entry.id   AF-A0A2N2MSN2-F1
#
_cell.length_a   1.000
_cell.length_b   1.000
_cell.length_c   1.000
_cell.angle_alpha   90.00
_cell.angle_beta   90.00
_cell.angle_gamma   90.00
#
_symmetry.space_group_name_H-M   'P 1'
#
loop_
_entity.id
_entity.type
_entity.pdbx_description
1 polymer ?
#
loop_
_entity_poly.entity_id
_entity_poly.type
_entity_poly.pdbx_seq_one_letter_code
_entity_poly.pdbx_strand_id
1 'polypeptide(L)'
;MIKIDMKMPVSCMECPIKQKHISHNWNYRCVVARAVFNNNISIRHPACPLIEAKNCTFTLWDDYSNTYECSECGLLWNLTEGDPEDNEMKFCPKCGSKIEVKE
;
A
#
# COMPACT_ATOMS: atom_id res chain seq x y z
N MET A 1 1.67 -8.95 -23.29
CA MET A 1 1.69 -9.61 -21.96
C MET A 1 1.51 -8.51 -20.93
N ILE A 2 0.38 -8.48 -20.20
CA ILE A 2 0.10 -7.41 -19.23
C ILE A 2 0.88 -7.73 -17.95
N LYS A 3 1.78 -6.84 -17.53
CA LYS A 3 2.41 -6.90 -16.20
C LYS A 3 1.53 -6.10 -15.24
N ILE A 4 0.99 -6.76 -14.23
CA ILE A 4 0.20 -6.12 -13.18
C ILE A 4 1.03 -6.18 -11.90
N ASP A 5 1.37 -5.02 -11.36
CA ASP A 5 2.08 -4.92 -10.10
C ASP A 5 1.08 -5.12 -8.94
N MET A 6 1.42 -5.96 -7.97
CA MET A 6 0.49 -6.36 -6.89
C MET A 6 1.07 -5.99 -5.53
N LYS A 7 0.25 -5.38 -4.64
CA LYS A 7 0.61 -5.06 -3.26
C LYS A 7 -0.19 -5.87 -2.24
N MET A 8 0.40 -6.00 -1.05
CA MET A 8 -0.21 -6.68 0.08
C MET A 8 -1.12 -5.72 0.86
N PRO A 9 -2.44 -5.96 0.97
CA PRO A 9 -3.32 -5.09 1.75
C PRO A 9 -2.94 -5.13 3.23
N VAL A 10 -2.84 -3.97 3.88
CA VAL A 10 -2.36 -3.90 5.27
C VAL A 10 -3.43 -4.30 6.28
N SER A 11 -4.70 -4.24 5.90
CA SER A 11 -5.83 -4.47 6.79
C SER A 11 -7.00 -5.18 6.10
N CYS A 12 -7.95 -5.66 6.91
CA CYS A 12 -9.17 -6.28 6.42
C CYS A 12 -10.13 -5.29 5.71
N MET A 13 -10.00 -3.99 5.95
CA MET A 13 -10.83 -2.97 5.27
C MET A 13 -10.43 -2.74 3.82
N GLU A 14 -9.15 -3.00 3.51
CA GLU A 14 -8.56 -2.89 2.17
C GLU A 14 -8.66 -4.20 1.38
N CYS A 15 -9.09 -5.29 2.03
CA CYS A 15 -9.28 -6.56 1.36
C CYS A 15 -10.44 -6.46 0.36
N PRO A 16 -10.26 -6.89 -0.90
CA PRO A 16 -11.32 -6.84 -1.92
C PRO A 16 -12.49 -7.78 -1.59
N ILE A 17 -12.27 -8.76 -0.70
CA ILE A 17 -13.28 -9.74 -0.29
C ILE A 17 -13.90 -9.40 1.09
N LYS A 18 -14.21 -8.12 1.32
CA LYS A 18 -14.94 -7.70 2.53
C LYS A 18 -16.45 -7.88 2.36
N GLN A 19 -17.13 -8.36 3.40
CA GLN A 19 -18.59 -8.32 3.48
C GLN A 19 -19.05 -7.50 4.68
N LYS A 20 -20.09 -6.69 4.48
CA LYS A 20 -20.76 -5.94 5.55
C LYS A 20 -21.58 -6.93 6.38
N HIS A 21 -21.21 -7.16 7.64
CA HIS A 21 -22.00 -8.01 8.52
C HIS A 21 -23.16 -7.18 9.11
N ILE A 22 -24.39 -7.72 9.06
CA ILE A 22 -25.62 -6.96 9.38
C ILE A 22 -26.01 -7.08 10.87
N SER A 23 -25.43 -7.99 11.66
CA SER A 23 -25.80 -8.08 13.08
C SER A 23 -24.89 -7.20 13.96
N HIS A 24 -25.45 -6.10 14.45
CA HIS A 24 -24.91 -5.24 15.50
C HIS A 24 -23.60 -4.51 15.14
N ASN A 25 -23.77 -3.32 14.54
CA ASN A 25 -22.93 -2.14 14.68
C ASN A 25 -21.38 -2.35 14.67
N TRP A 26 -20.78 -2.01 13.52
CA TRP A 26 -19.35 -1.67 13.30
C TRP A 26 -18.31 -2.78 13.03
N ASN A 27 -18.71 -4.02 12.74
CA ASN A 27 -17.73 -5.08 12.43
C ASN A 27 -17.72 -5.44 10.93
N TYR A 28 -16.68 -4.99 10.20
CA TYR A 28 -16.37 -5.49 8.85
C TYR A 28 -15.75 -6.89 8.94
N ARG A 29 -16.19 -7.84 8.11
CA ARG A 29 -15.64 -9.20 8.08
C ARG A 29 -14.83 -9.43 6.81
N CYS A 30 -13.59 -9.89 6.98
CA CYS A 30 -12.82 -10.50 5.90
C CYS A 30 -13.43 -11.88 5.60
N VAL A 31 -14.02 -12.05 4.42
CA VAL A 31 -14.58 -13.34 4.01
C VAL A 31 -13.64 -13.92 2.97
N VAL A 32 -12.95 -15.01 3.30
CA VAL A 32 -12.21 -15.78 2.29
C VAL A 32 -12.80 -17.18 2.29
N ALA A 33 -13.30 -17.62 1.13
CA ALA A 33 -13.76 -18.98 0.89
C ALA A 33 -14.50 -19.62 2.10
N ARG A 34 -15.66 -19.07 2.47
CA ARG A 34 -16.55 -19.57 3.55
C ARG A 34 -16.01 -19.48 4.99
N ALA A 35 -14.84 -18.92 5.22
CA ALA A 35 -14.31 -18.69 6.57
C ALA A 35 -14.54 -17.24 7.04
N VAL A 36 -15.03 -17.10 8.27
CA VAL A 36 -15.30 -15.83 8.96
C VAL A 36 -14.18 -15.61 9.96
N PHE A 37 -13.43 -14.52 9.83
CA PHE A 37 -12.35 -14.17 10.76
C PHE A 37 -12.72 -12.92 11.56
N ASN A 38 -12.78 -13.04 12.89
CA ASN A 38 -12.91 -11.92 13.82
C ASN A 38 -11.51 -11.36 14.10
N ASN A 39 -10.90 -10.71 13.12
CA ASN A 39 -9.60 -10.08 13.32
C ASN A 39 -9.82 -8.64 13.76
N ASN A 40 -9.01 -8.16 14.70
CA ASN A 40 -8.88 -6.73 14.93
C ASN A 40 -8.65 -6.04 13.58
N ILE A 41 -9.40 -4.96 13.33
CA ILE A 41 -9.50 -4.24 12.05
C ILE A 41 -8.11 -3.97 11.41
N SER A 42 -7.08 -3.88 12.24
CA SER A 42 -5.70 -3.56 11.93
C SER A 42 -4.81 -4.71 11.40
N ILE A 43 -5.29 -5.96 11.31
CA ILE A 43 -4.44 -7.12 10.94
C ILE A 43 -4.96 -7.81 9.67
N ARG A 44 -4.08 -7.96 8.66
CA ARG A 44 -4.36 -8.71 7.43
C ARG A 44 -4.63 -10.19 7.72
N HIS A 45 -5.67 -10.75 7.11
CA HIS A 45 -5.87 -12.20 7.08
C HIS A 45 -4.96 -12.87 6.02
N PRO A 46 -4.24 -13.96 6.32
CA PRO A 46 -3.31 -14.61 5.37
C PRO A 46 -3.92 -14.97 4.02
N ALA A 47 -5.21 -15.32 4.01
CA ALA A 47 -5.95 -15.69 2.81
C ALA A 47 -6.48 -14.49 1.99
N CYS A 48 -6.27 -13.25 2.45
CA CYS A 48 -6.67 -12.07 1.66
C CYS A 48 -5.75 -11.95 0.42
N PRO A 49 -6.31 -11.88 -0.81
CA PRO A 49 -5.51 -11.81 -2.02
C PRO A 49 -4.71 -10.50 -2.08
N LEU A 50 -3.63 -10.52 -2.86
CA LEU A 50 -2.92 -9.28 -3.21
C LEU A 50 -3.86 -8.39 -4.04
N ILE A 51 -3.73 -7.09 -3.86
CA ILE A 51 -4.48 -6.07 -4.61
C ILE A 51 -3.56 -5.42 -5.63
N GLU A 52 -4.12 -4.76 -6.64
CA GLU A 52 -3.33 -3.98 -7.58
C GLU A 52 -2.52 -2.90 -6.84
N ALA A 53 -1.21 -2.86 -7.09
CA ALA A 53 -0.35 -1.82 -6.58
C ALA A 53 -0.71 -0.52 -7.30
N LYS A 54 -1.11 0.48 -6.53
CA LYS A 54 -1.25 1.83 -7.08
C LYS A 54 0.13 2.35 -7.47
N ASN A 55 0.13 3.27 -8.42
CA ASN A 55 1.31 4.08 -8.70
C ASN A 55 1.47 5.18 -7.63
N CYS A 56 2.68 5.65 -7.44
CA CYS A 56 2.99 6.85 -6.67
C CYS A 56 4.16 7.60 -7.32
N THR A 57 4.38 8.82 -6.85
CA THR A 57 5.54 9.64 -7.19
C THR A 57 6.27 9.99 -5.91
N PHE A 58 7.59 10.12 -5.99
CA PHE A 58 8.39 10.72 -4.93
C PHE A 58 8.75 12.13 -5.36
N THR A 59 8.21 13.12 -4.64
CA THR A 59 8.47 14.53 -4.92
C THR A 59 9.39 15.10 -3.86
N LEU A 60 10.35 15.93 -4.25
CA LEU A 60 11.22 16.63 -3.32
C LEU A 60 10.36 17.49 -2.37
N TRP A 61 10.40 17.17 -1.09
CA TRP A 61 9.64 17.82 -0.03
C TRP A 61 10.47 18.88 0.68
N ASP A 62 11.73 18.56 0.96
CA ASP A 62 12.69 19.46 1.60
C ASP A 62 14.07 19.29 0.95
N ASP A 63 14.55 20.37 0.34
CA ASP A 63 15.82 20.42 -0.38
C ASP A 63 17.02 20.41 0.57
N TYR A 64 16.89 21.06 1.73
CA TYR A 64 17.95 21.16 2.73
C TYR A 64 18.36 19.78 3.27
N SER A 65 17.38 18.91 3.48
CA SER A 65 17.64 17.55 3.92
C SER A 65 17.74 16.54 2.77
N ASN A 66 17.42 16.89 1.52
CA ASN A 66 17.24 15.93 0.42
C ASN A 66 16.18 14.87 0.76
N THR A 67 15.01 15.34 1.25
CA THR A 67 13.88 14.50 1.66
C THR A 67 12.78 14.53 0.60
N TYR A 68 12.28 13.34 0.26
CA TYR A 68 11.22 13.14 -0.70
C TYR A 68 9.96 12.60 -0.03
N GLU A 69 8.79 13.00 -0.51
CA GLU A 69 7.49 12.51 -0.04
C GLU A 69 6.85 11.58 -1.07
N CYS A 70 6.34 10.43 -0.62
CA CYS A 70 5.49 9.56 -1.42
C CYS A 70 4.06 10.09 -1.51
N SER A 71 3.57 10.36 -2.72
CA SER A 71 2.23 10.92 -2.96
C SER A 71 1.05 10.03 -2.55
N GLU A 72 1.23 8.72 -2.39
CA GLU A 72 0.15 7.80 -2.01
C GLU A 72 0.04 7.59 -0.49
N CYS A 73 1.15 7.58 0.25
CA CYS A 73 1.13 7.22 1.67
C CYS A 73 1.80 8.22 2.62
N GLY A 74 2.27 9.36 2.10
CA GLY A 74 2.93 10.42 2.88
C GLY A 74 4.18 9.96 3.60
N LEU A 75 4.91 8.99 3.02
CA LEU A 75 6.21 8.61 3.57
C LEU A 75 7.20 9.72 3.24
N LEU A 76 7.84 10.29 4.26
CA LEU A 76 9.02 11.13 4.10
C LEU A 76 10.26 10.23 4.13
N TRP A 77 11.09 10.33 3.09
CA TRP A 77 12.30 9.54 2.93
C TRP A 77 13.48 10.44 2.61
N ASN A 78 14.49 10.40 3.47
CA ASN A 78 15.73 11.14 3.30
C ASN A 78 16.72 10.32 2.48
N LEU A 79 17.27 10.89 1.41
CA LEU A 79 18.32 10.25 0.62
C LEU A 79 19.65 10.96 0.89
N THR A 80 20.70 10.20 1.16
CA THR A 80 22.03 10.78 1.45
C THR A 80 22.59 11.51 0.23
N GLU A 81 22.40 10.95 -0.97
CA GLU A 81 22.81 11.55 -2.25
C GLU A 81 21.85 11.15 -3.36
N GLY A 82 21.77 11.97 -4.40
CA GLY A 82 20.93 11.75 -5.57
C GLY A 82 19.43 11.88 -5.28
N ASP A 83 18.64 11.47 -6.27
CA ASP A 83 17.19 11.41 -6.21
C ASP A 83 16.68 9.96 -6.17
N PRO A 84 15.36 9.71 -6.11
CA PRO A 84 14.81 8.35 -6.13
C PRO A 84 15.19 7.54 -7.37
N GLU A 85 15.38 8.18 -8.53
CA GLU A 85 15.78 7.51 -9.77
C GLU A 85 17.26 7.08 -9.71
N ASP A 86 18.15 7.96 -9.25
CA ASP A 86 19.58 7.67 -9.05
C ASP A 86 19.79 6.49 -8.09
N ASN A 87 18.89 6.32 -7.12
CA ASN A 87 18.93 5.27 -6.11
C ASN A 87 18.16 3.98 -6.53
N GLU A 88 17.77 3.88 -7.80
CA GLU A 88 16.99 2.76 -8.37
C GLU A 88 15.72 2.42 -7.57
N MET A 89 15.09 3.41 -6.95
CA MET A 89 13.87 3.19 -6.18
C MET A 89 12.70 2.88 -7.11
N LYS A 90 12.25 1.61 -7.11
CA LYS A 90 11.13 1.14 -7.95
C LYS A 90 9.79 1.14 -7.22
N PHE A 91 9.80 1.06 -5.89
CA PHE A 91 8.62 0.94 -5.06
C PHE A 91 8.76 1.76 -3.79
N CYS A 92 7.65 2.27 -3.27
CA CYS A 92 7.60 2.90 -1.96
C CYS A 92 7.85 1.84 -0.86
N PRO A 93 8.86 2.00 0.02
CA PRO A 93 9.19 1.01 1.03
C PRO A 93 8.15 0.91 2.15
N LYS A 94 7.25 1.89 2.28
CA LYS A 94 6.14 1.87 3.27
C LYS A 94 4.88 1.21 2.72
N CYS A 95 4.41 1.61 1.53
CA CYS A 95 3.10 1.18 1.01
C CYS A 95 3.15 0.22 -0.18
N GLY A 96 4.34 -0.03 -0.75
CA GLY A 96 4.53 -0.92 -1.89
C GLY A 96 3.98 -0.39 -3.21
N SER A 97 3.52 0.87 -3.28
CA SER A 97 3.12 1.50 -4.53
C SER A 97 4.33 1.62 -5.47
N LYS A 98 4.10 1.41 -6.77
CA LYS A 98 5.13 1.51 -7.79
C LYS A 98 5.44 2.98 -8.08
N ILE A 99 6.72 3.33 -8.13
CA ILE A 99 7.13 4.70 -8.40
C ILE A 99 7.02 4.94 -9.92
N GLU A 100 6.28 5.97 -10.32
CA GLU A 100 6.25 6.43 -11.71
C GLU A 100 7.56 7.12 -12.03
N VAL A 101 8.31 6.53 -12.95
CA VAL A 101 9.46 7.17 -13.57
C VAL A 101 8.89 8.09 -14.66
N LYS A 102 9.25 9.37 -14.65
CA LYS A 102 8.91 10.26 -15.77
C LYS A 102 9.80 9.86 -16.94
N GLU A 103 9.20 9.35 -18.01
CA GLU A 103 9.88 9.10 -19.30
C GLU A 103 10.37 10.39 -19.97
#